data_AF-N6XWL3-F1
#
_entry.id   AF-N6XWL3-F1
#
_cell.length_a   1.000
_cell.length_b   1.000
_cell.length_c   1.000
_cell.angle_alpha   90.00
_cell.angle_beta   90.00
_cell.angle_gamma   90.00
#
_symmetry.space_group_name_H-M   'P 1'
#
loop_
_entity.id
_entity.type
_entity.pdbx_description
1 polymer ?
#
loop_
_entity_poly.entity_id
_entity_poly.type
_entity_poly.pdbx_seq_one_letter_code
_entity_poly.pdbx_strand_id
1 'polypeptide(L)'
;MSRHADAIRLQLAKAPLPGRQLFELIGVSQPTGSRALRALGSEIVRLGAARSIQYALRDNARGLPDILVHRIDAEGQIRRLGTLIPVRPEGFVMLQDNGVALHSDGLPWWLFDMRPQGYLGRAYAARHGAALGLPERLNDWTDTHVLRALLAHGHDLVGNLLLGDVARERFLAAPPP
;
A
#
# COMPACT_ATOMS: atom_id res chain seq x y z
N MET A 1 -3.97 -12.29 -24.16
CA MET A 1 -3.50 -11.01 -23.60
C MET A 1 -2.60 -10.33 -24.62
N SER A 2 -2.59 -9.00 -24.68
CA SER A 2 -1.76 -8.27 -25.66
C SER A 2 -0.28 -8.35 -25.26
N ARG A 3 0.62 -8.69 -26.20
CA ARG A 3 2.09 -8.72 -26.00
C ARG A 3 2.62 -7.43 -25.35
N HIS A 4 1.99 -6.29 -25.63
CA HIS A 4 2.37 -5.00 -25.05
C HIS A 4 1.96 -4.87 -23.58
N ALA A 5 0.83 -5.46 -23.17
CA ALA A 5 0.39 -5.47 -21.78
C ALA A 5 1.36 -6.29 -20.92
N ASP A 6 1.80 -7.45 -21.41
CA ASP A 6 2.79 -8.28 -20.72
C ASP A 6 4.16 -7.60 -20.61
N ALA A 7 4.60 -6.92 -21.67
CA ALA A 7 5.83 -6.12 -21.63
C ALA A 7 5.74 -4.97 -20.61
N ILE A 8 4.59 -4.29 -20.52
CA ILE A 8 4.35 -3.25 -19.50
C ILE A 8 4.44 -3.84 -18.09
N ARG A 9 3.75 -4.97 -17.83
CA ARG A 9 3.82 -5.64 -16.52
C ARG A 9 5.26 -5.98 -16.15
N LEU A 10 6.04 -6.52 -17.09
CA LEU A 10 7.43 -6.90 -16.85
C LEU A 10 8.32 -5.70 -16.48
N GLN A 11 8.11 -4.54 -17.10
CA GLN A 11 8.88 -3.32 -16.76
C GLN A 11 8.42 -2.73 -15.43
N LEU A 12 7.10 -2.59 -15.23
CA LEU A 12 6.54 -2.00 -14.01
C LEU A 12 6.65 -2.91 -12.77
N ALA A 13 6.89 -4.21 -12.95
CA ALA A 13 7.23 -5.12 -11.87
C ALA A 13 8.59 -4.78 -11.21
N LYS A 14 9.47 -4.06 -11.92
CA LYS A 14 10.81 -3.70 -11.44
C LYS A 14 10.84 -2.36 -10.73
N ALA A 15 10.11 -1.37 -11.25
CA ALA A 15 10.00 -0.04 -10.68
C ALA A 15 8.82 0.74 -11.30
N PRO A 16 8.27 1.74 -10.60
CA PRO A 16 7.42 2.75 -11.23
C PRO A 16 8.17 3.51 -12.33
N LEU A 17 7.52 3.76 -13.46
CA LEU A 17 8.15 4.42 -14.61
C LEU A 17 7.27 5.55 -15.19
N PRO A 18 7.86 6.66 -15.64
CA PRO A 18 7.19 7.62 -16.50
C PRO A 18 6.69 6.97 -17.79
N GLY A 19 5.52 7.38 -18.27
CA GLY A 19 4.91 6.77 -19.46
C GLY A 19 5.81 6.79 -20.70
N ARG A 20 6.51 7.90 -20.94
CA ARG A 20 7.46 8.02 -22.06
C ARG A 20 8.58 6.98 -21.99
N GLN A 21 9.24 6.90 -20.83
CA GLN A 21 10.33 5.95 -20.60
C GLN A 21 9.84 4.50 -20.72
N LEU A 22 8.65 4.20 -20.17
CA LEU A 22 8.03 2.89 -20.30
C LEU A 22 7.83 2.50 -21.77
N PHE A 23 7.33 3.41 -22.61
CA PHE A 23 7.06 3.14 -24.03
C PHE A 23 8.34 3.00 -24.85
N GLU A 24 9.36 3.81 -24.56
CA GLU A 24 10.70 3.70 -25.14
C GLU A 24 11.31 2.33 -24.82
N LEU A 25 11.24 1.87 -23.57
CA LEU A 25 11.78 0.57 -23.14
C LEU A 25 11.12 -0.63 -23.81
N ILE A 26 9.83 -0.55 -24.12
CA ILE A 26 9.10 -1.63 -24.81
C ILE A 26 9.05 -1.45 -26.33
N GLY A 27 9.66 -0.39 -26.87
CA GLY A 27 9.76 -0.13 -28.31
C GLY A 27 8.43 0.16 -29.01
N VAL A 28 7.49 0.87 -28.36
CA VAL A 28 6.18 1.20 -28.95
C VAL A 28 5.95 2.70 -29.05
N SER A 29 5.12 3.11 -30.01
CA SER A 29 4.64 4.49 -30.10
C SER A 29 3.71 4.84 -28.94
N GLN A 30 3.62 6.13 -28.61
CA GLN A 30 2.78 6.62 -27.52
C GLN A 30 1.29 6.23 -27.63
N PRO A 31 0.62 6.28 -28.80
CA PRO A 31 -0.76 5.82 -28.92
C PRO A 31 -0.92 4.32 -28.62
N THR A 32 0.05 3.49 -29.05
CA THR A 32 0.04 2.04 -28.81
C THR A 32 0.28 1.72 -27.33
N GLY A 33 1.29 2.34 -26.72
CA GLY A 33 1.57 2.19 -25.28
C GLY A 33 0.42 2.67 -24.39
N SER A 34 -0.20 3.81 -24.75
CA SER A 34 -1.36 4.33 -24.00
C SER A 34 -2.57 3.42 -24.08
N ARG A 35 -2.85 2.81 -25.25
CA ARG A 35 -3.93 1.81 -25.38
C ARG A 35 -3.63 0.56 -24.55
N ALA A 36 -2.38 0.08 -24.57
CA ALA A 36 -1.96 -1.07 -23.79
C ALA A 36 -2.06 -0.81 -22.26
N LEU A 37 -1.66 0.37 -21.79
CA LEU A 37 -1.86 0.78 -20.39
C LEU A 37 -3.34 0.82 -20.00
N ARG A 38 -4.20 1.40 -20.84
CA ARG A 38 -5.65 1.44 -20.57
C ARG A 38 -6.25 0.04 -20.48
N ALA A 39 -5.78 -0.90 -21.30
CA ALA A 39 -6.23 -2.28 -21.28
C ALA A 39 -5.86 -3.04 -19.98
N LEU A 40 -4.83 -2.59 -19.26
CA LEU A 40 -4.44 -3.13 -17.95
C LEU A 40 -5.34 -2.63 -16.80
N GLY A 41 -6.09 -1.55 -17.02
CA GLY A 41 -7.12 -1.08 -16.07
C GLY A 41 -6.60 -0.90 -14.65
N SER A 42 -7.24 -1.58 -13.69
CA SER A 42 -6.95 -1.49 -12.25
C SER A 42 -5.64 -2.16 -11.82
N GLU A 43 -4.94 -2.86 -12.72
CA GLU A 43 -3.59 -3.34 -12.45
C GLU A 43 -2.58 -2.18 -12.37
N ILE A 44 -2.90 -1.03 -12.97
CA ILE A 44 -2.01 0.12 -13.04
C ILE A 44 -2.44 1.20 -12.06
N VAL A 45 -1.48 1.64 -11.24
CA VAL A 45 -1.63 2.81 -10.36
C VAL A 45 -0.93 3.99 -11.01
N ARG A 46 -1.68 5.07 -11.26
CA ARG A 46 -1.15 6.31 -11.82
C ARG A 46 -0.71 7.24 -10.69
N LEU A 47 0.53 7.72 -10.78
CA LEU A 47 1.18 8.58 -9.80
C LEU A 47 1.43 9.95 -10.41
N GLY A 48 1.34 11.01 -9.61
CA GLY A 48 1.64 12.37 -10.04
C GLY A 48 0.61 12.96 -11.02
N ALA A 49 0.91 14.17 -11.48
CA ALA A 49 0.02 14.96 -12.34
C ALA A 49 0.79 15.60 -13.51
N ALA A 50 0.08 15.83 -14.62
CA ALA A 50 0.63 16.46 -15.82
C ALA A 50 1.99 15.85 -16.27
N ARG A 51 3.09 16.60 -16.13
CA ARG A 51 4.42 16.18 -16.59
C ARG A 51 5.13 15.19 -15.67
N SER A 52 4.66 14.98 -14.44
CA SER A 52 5.26 14.05 -13.47
C SER A 52 4.52 12.71 -13.39
N ILE A 53 3.70 12.38 -14.40
CA ILE A 53 2.95 11.12 -14.39
C ILE A 53 3.90 9.94 -14.47
N GLN A 54 3.80 9.06 -13.48
CA GLN A 54 4.44 7.75 -13.46
C GLN A 54 3.36 6.67 -13.29
N TYR A 55 3.70 5.46 -13.69
CA TYR A 55 2.84 4.30 -13.56
C TYR A 55 3.54 3.28 -12.69
N ALA A 56 2.80 2.69 -11.75
CA ALA A 56 3.24 1.56 -10.95
C ALA A 56 2.30 0.38 -11.20
N LEU A 57 2.82 -0.84 -11.02
CA LEU A 57 2.01 -2.07 -11.11
C LEU A 57 1.52 -2.44 -9.71
N ARG A 58 0.21 -2.64 -9.55
CA ARG A 58 -0.40 -3.10 -8.30
C ARG A 58 0.11 -4.50 -7.94
N ASP A 59 0.38 -4.75 -6.66
CA ASP A 59 0.97 -6.00 -6.21
C ASP A 59 -0.01 -6.92 -5.48
N ASN A 60 -0.86 -7.59 -6.25
CA ASN A 60 -1.81 -8.55 -5.72
C ASN A 60 -1.14 -9.81 -5.14
N ALA A 61 0.12 -10.11 -5.49
CA ALA A 61 0.80 -11.33 -5.06
C ALA A 61 1.20 -11.29 -3.57
N ARG A 62 1.34 -10.09 -2.98
CA ARG A 62 1.58 -9.93 -1.54
C ARG A 62 0.36 -10.30 -0.68
N GLY A 63 -0.82 -10.46 -1.30
CA GLY A 63 -2.06 -10.78 -0.60
C GLY A 63 -2.53 -9.65 0.33
N LEU A 64 -2.07 -8.42 0.11
CA LEU A 64 -2.58 -7.23 0.79
C LEU A 64 -3.71 -6.63 -0.05
N PRO A 65 -4.82 -6.21 0.58
CA PRO A 65 -5.85 -5.44 -0.11
C PRO A 65 -5.36 -4.00 -0.34
N ASP A 66 -6.19 -3.22 -1.02
CA ASP A 66 -6.14 -1.77 -0.87
C ASP A 66 -6.60 -1.41 0.55
N ILE A 67 -5.79 -0.62 1.25
CA ILE A 67 -5.99 -0.35 2.66
C ILE A 67 -6.54 1.06 2.81
N LEU A 68 -7.79 1.19 3.29
CA LEU A 68 -8.32 2.49 3.68
C LEU A 68 -7.53 3.04 4.86
N VAL A 69 -7.07 4.28 4.74
CA VAL A 69 -6.36 4.98 5.82
C VAL A 69 -7.26 6.09 6.32
N HIS A 70 -7.59 6.02 7.60
CA HIS A 70 -8.30 7.07 8.31
C HIS A 70 -7.36 7.77 9.28
N ARG A 71 -7.71 9.01 9.63
CA ARG A 71 -7.02 9.82 10.61
C ARG A 71 -8.03 10.36 11.62
N ILE A 72 -7.67 10.33 12.89
CA ILE A 72 -8.41 10.98 13.96
C ILE A 72 -7.91 12.43 14.05
N ASP A 73 -8.82 13.39 13.93
CA ASP A 73 -8.52 14.82 14.08
C ASP A 73 -8.42 15.25 15.56
N ALA A 74 -8.09 16.52 15.81
CA ALA A 74 -7.87 17.03 17.16
C ALA A 74 -9.15 16.99 18.02
N GLU A 75 -10.31 16.96 17.36
CA GLU A 75 -11.64 16.85 17.95
C GLU A 75 -12.08 15.38 18.15
N GLY A 76 -11.18 14.42 17.88
CA GLY A 76 -11.46 13.00 18.03
C GLY A 76 -12.32 12.40 16.92
N GLN A 77 -12.55 13.12 15.82
CA GLN A 77 -13.40 12.67 14.72
C GLN A 77 -12.60 11.90 13.68
N ILE A 78 -13.20 10.84 13.14
CA ILE A 78 -12.60 10.04 12.08
C ILE A 78 -12.75 10.77 10.74
N ARG A 79 -11.62 11.00 10.07
CA ARG A 79 -11.53 11.53 8.70
C ARG A 79 -10.86 10.52 7.79
N ARG A 80 -11.41 10.30 6.60
CA ARG A 80 -10.71 9.51 5.58
C ARG A 80 -9.53 10.32 5.05
N LEU A 81 -8.35 9.70 5.05
CA LEU A 81 -7.13 10.29 4.49
C LEU A 81 -6.94 9.83 3.03
N GLY A 82 -7.27 8.57 2.75
CA GLY A 82 -7.18 7.99 1.41
C GLY A 82 -7.03 6.48 1.43
N THR A 83 -6.33 5.96 0.43
CA THR A 83 -6.12 4.53 0.21
C THR A 83 -4.63 4.23 0.02
N LEU A 84 -4.08 3.33 0.82
CA LEU A 84 -2.72 2.81 0.68
C LEU A 84 -2.76 1.54 -0.18
N ILE A 85 -2.11 1.62 -1.35
CA ILE A 85 -2.15 0.59 -2.39
C ILE A 85 -0.79 -0.10 -2.47
N PRO A 86 -0.72 -1.44 -2.29
CA PRO A 86 0.53 -2.18 -2.50
C PRO A 86 0.89 -2.19 -3.99
N VAL A 87 2.13 -1.81 -4.32
CA VAL A 87 2.67 -1.81 -5.69
C VAL A 87 4.00 -2.55 -5.78
N ARG A 88 4.39 -2.94 -6.99
CA ARG A 88 5.68 -3.58 -7.26
C ARG A 88 6.83 -2.56 -7.31
N PRO A 89 8.07 -2.97 -6.97
CA PRO A 89 8.45 -4.32 -6.52
C PRO A 89 8.02 -4.63 -5.09
N GLU A 90 8.25 -3.72 -4.14
CA GLU A 90 7.83 -3.88 -2.72
C GLU A 90 7.23 -2.59 -2.14
N GLY A 91 6.94 -1.60 -3.00
CA GLY A 91 6.51 -0.26 -2.61
C GLY A 91 5.03 -0.11 -2.27
N PHE A 92 4.66 1.10 -1.88
CA PHE A 92 3.26 1.47 -1.65
C PHE A 92 2.96 2.83 -2.27
N VAL A 93 1.70 3.02 -2.62
CA VAL A 93 1.16 4.29 -3.09
C VAL A 93 0.08 4.73 -2.13
N MET A 94 0.29 5.84 -1.43
CA MET A 94 -0.76 6.51 -0.71
C MET A 94 -1.52 7.43 -1.66
N LEU A 95 -2.70 7.01 -2.09
CA LEU A 95 -3.64 7.83 -2.86
C LEU A 95 -4.57 8.56 -1.89
N GLN A 96 -4.29 9.84 -1.66
CA GLN A 96 -5.09 10.70 -0.80
C GLN A 96 -6.40 11.11 -1.48
N ASP A 97 -7.44 11.37 -0.69
CA ASP A 97 -8.76 11.78 -1.22
C ASP A 97 -8.72 13.14 -1.95
N ASN A 98 -7.71 13.97 -1.68
CA ASN A 98 -7.44 15.22 -2.41
C ASN A 98 -6.78 15.00 -3.80
N GLY A 99 -6.54 13.75 -4.21
CA GLY A 99 -5.94 13.38 -5.49
C GLY A 99 -4.40 13.33 -5.49
N VAL A 100 -3.74 13.60 -4.36
CA VAL A 100 -2.28 13.47 -4.23
C VAL A 100 -1.92 11.98 -4.12
N ALA A 101 -1.00 11.53 -4.97
CA ALA A 101 -0.45 10.18 -4.94
C ALA A 101 1.02 10.22 -4.50
N LEU A 102 1.33 9.62 -3.36
CA LEU A 102 2.68 9.56 -2.79
C LEU A 102 3.21 8.13 -2.86
N HIS A 103 4.34 7.94 -3.52
CA HIS A 103 5.03 6.65 -3.60
C HIS A 103 6.07 6.51 -2.49
N SER A 104 6.21 5.32 -1.92
CA SER A 104 7.29 4.94 -1.03
C SER A 104 7.92 3.60 -1.45
N ASP A 105 9.25 3.55 -1.39
CA ASP A 105 10.03 2.32 -1.55
C ASP A 105 9.96 1.54 -0.23
N GLY A 106 9.01 0.61 -0.14
CA GLY A 106 8.64 -0.09 1.09
C GLY A 106 7.61 0.66 1.93
N LEU A 107 7.43 0.21 3.17
CA LEU A 107 6.43 0.74 4.10
C LEU A 107 6.62 2.26 4.29
N PRO A 108 5.56 3.07 4.22
CA PRO A 108 5.68 4.49 4.46
C PRO A 108 6.22 4.80 5.86
N TRP A 109 7.13 5.77 5.96
CA TRP A 109 7.81 6.12 7.22
C TRP A 109 6.84 6.46 8.36
N TRP A 110 5.68 7.04 8.06
CA TRP A 110 4.65 7.41 9.02
C TRP A 110 3.90 6.20 9.61
N LEU A 111 4.20 4.98 9.17
CA LEU A 111 3.75 3.72 9.79
C LEU A 111 4.83 3.04 10.64
N PHE A 112 6.05 3.57 10.70
CA PHE A 112 7.15 2.87 11.37
C PHE A 112 6.92 2.71 12.86
N ASP A 113 6.37 3.73 13.51
CA ASP A 113 6.10 3.71 14.96
C ASP A 113 4.97 2.74 15.34
N MET A 114 4.12 2.37 14.37
CA MET A 114 3.02 1.42 14.57
C MET A 114 3.49 -0.04 14.53
N ARG A 115 4.74 -0.30 14.12
CA ARG A 115 5.27 -1.66 13.94
C ARG A 115 5.37 -2.41 15.28
N PRO A 116 4.95 -3.69 15.33
CA PRO A 116 5.25 -4.53 16.49
C PRO A 116 6.77 -4.66 16.69
N GLN A 117 7.26 -4.23 17.84
CA GLN A 117 8.70 -4.22 18.14
C GLN A 117 9.02 -4.51 19.62
N GLY A 118 10.29 -4.84 19.88
CA GLY A 118 10.79 -5.10 21.22
C GLY A 118 10.11 -6.29 21.91
N TYR A 119 9.91 -6.19 23.22
CA TYR A 119 9.26 -7.24 24.02
C TYR A 119 7.78 -7.42 23.63
N LEU A 120 7.02 -6.33 23.54
CA LEU A 120 5.59 -6.39 23.22
C LEU A 120 5.33 -6.95 21.82
N GLY A 121 6.15 -6.58 20.83
CA GLY A 121 6.04 -7.14 19.49
C GLY A 121 6.31 -8.64 19.45
N ARG A 122 7.29 -9.13 20.23
CA ARG A 122 7.57 -10.57 20.31
C ARG A 122 6.44 -11.33 20.99
N ALA A 123 5.87 -10.76 22.06
CA ALA A 123 4.69 -11.32 22.71
C ALA A 123 3.48 -11.36 21.76
N TYR A 124 3.29 -10.32 20.93
CA TYR A 124 2.28 -10.31 19.88
C TYR A 124 2.51 -11.43 18.87
N ALA A 125 3.73 -11.56 18.33
CA ALA A 125 4.07 -12.57 17.34
C ALA A 125 3.85 -13.99 17.89
N ALA A 126 4.24 -14.25 19.14
CA ALA A 126 4.00 -15.53 19.80
C ALA A 126 2.51 -15.84 19.98
N ARG A 127 1.69 -14.83 20.30
CA ARG A 127 0.26 -15.02 20.55
C ARG A 127 -0.58 -15.13 19.29
N HIS A 128 -0.29 -14.31 18.28
CA HIS A 128 -1.16 -14.10 17.10
C HIS A 128 -0.52 -14.48 15.78
N GLY A 129 0.80 -14.68 15.74
CA GLY A 129 1.56 -14.83 14.49
C GLY A 129 1.12 -16.02 13.65
N ALA A 130 0.94 -17.19 14.27
CA ALA A 130 0.54 -18.41 13.56
C ALA A 130 -0.81 -18.26 12.85
N ALA A 131 -1.81 -17.68 13.52
CA ALA A 131 -3.14 -17.44 12.95
C ALA A 131 -3.14 -16.45 11.78
N LEU A 132 -2.17 -15.53 11.76
CA LEU A 132 -2.00 -14.51 10.73
C LEU A 132 -0.99 -14.89 9.64
N GLY A 133 -0.39 -16.09 9.73
CA GLY A 133 0.67 -16.53 8.82
C GLY A 133 1.93 -15.65 8.88
N LEU A 134 2.27 -15.15 10.06
CA LEU A 134 3.44 -14.29 10.29
C LEU A 134 4.63 -15.14 10.76
N PRO A 135 5.87 -14.77 10.40
CA PRO A 135 7.06 -15.40 10.96
C PRO A 135 7.13 -15.26 12.48
N GLU A 136 7.69 -16.26 13.16
CA GLU A 136 7.82 -16.25 14.63
C GLU A 136 8.76 -15.14 15.12
N ARG A 137 9.86 -14.90 14.40
CA ARG A 137 10.86 -13.89 14.76
C ARG A 137 10.53 -12.58 14.05
N LEU A 138 10.43 -11.49 14.82
CA LEU A 138 10.18 -10.15 14.27
C LEU A 138 11.23 -9.71 13.24
N ASN A 139 12.47 -10.18 13.33
CA ASN A 139 13.52 -9.82 12.37
C ASN A 139 13.26 -10.39 10.97
N ASP A 140 12.39 -11.40 10.86
CA ASP A 140 11.99 -12.01 9.59
C ASP A 140 10.72 -11.33 9.03
N TRP A 141 10.19 -10.31 9.72
CA TRP A 141 9.00 -9.59 9.26
C TRP A 141 9.35 -8.64 8.13
N THR A 142 8.64 -8.81 7.01
CA THR A 142 8.62 -7.86 5.91
C THR A 142 7.56 -6.79 6.18
N ASP A 143 7.54 -5.74 5.37
CA ASP A 143 6.50 -4.71 5.39
C ASP A 143 5.09 -5.30 5.21
N THR A 144 5.00 -6.43 4.50
CA THR A 144 3.74 -7.17 4.34
C THR A 144 3.31 -7.84 5.65
N HIS A 145 4.24 -8.45 6.38
CA HIS A 145 3.97 -9.05 7.69
C HIS A 145 3.53 -7.98 8.69
N VAL A 146 4.19 -6.81 8.68
CA VAL A 146 3.77 -5.65 9.46
C VAL A 146 2.33 -5.27 9.12
N LEU A 147 2.00 -4.98 7.86
CA LEU A 147 0.65 -4.54 7.50
C LEU A 147 -0.43 -5.59 7.82
N ARG A 148 -0.16 -6.88 7.65
CA ARG A 148 -1.09 -7.94 8.08
C ARG A 148 -1.38 -7.87 9.57
N ALA A 149 -0.36 -7.67 10.40
CA ALA A 149 -0.54 -7.52 11.84
C ALA A 149 -1.35 -6.26 12.20
N LEU A 150 -1.05 -5.12 11.54
CA LEU A 150 -1.76 -3.85 11.76
C LEU A 150 -3.22 -3.93 11.30
N LEU A 151 -3.51 -4.58 10.17
CA LEU A 151 -4.89 -4.75 9.68
C LEU A 151 -5.74 -5.63 10.60
N ALA A 152 -5.14 -6.65 11.23
CA ALA A 152 -5.86 -7.54 12.14
C ALA A 152 -6.09 -6.92 13.54
N HIS A 153 -5.10 -6.20 14.05
CA HIS A 153 -5.07 -5.79 15.47
C HIS A 153 -4.65 -4.34 15.73
N GLY A 154 -4.50 -3.50 14.71
CA GLY A 154 -3.95 -2.13 14.82
C GLY A 154 -4.94 -1.04 15.23
N HIS A 155 -5.88 -1.34 16.11
CA HIS A 155 -6.91 -0.42 16.59
C HIS A 155 -6.46 0.43 17.79
N ASP A 156 -5.46 -0.03 18.55
CA ASP A 156 -4.90 0.65 19.72
C ASP A 156 -3.38 0.75 19.54
N LEU A 157 -2.97 1.58 18.58
CA LEU A 157 -1.58 1.80 18.22
C LEU A 157 -1.23 3.26 18.43
N VAL A 158 0.07 3.51 18.59
CA VAL A 158 0.62 4.87 18.67
C VAL A 158 0.29 5.65 17.40
N GLY A 159 -0.09 6.92 17.57
CA GLY A 159 -0.42 7.84 16.49
C GLY A 159 -1.93 8.10 16.40
N ASN A 160 -2.36 8.67 15.27
CA ASN A 160 -3.75 9.03 15.02
C ASN A 160 -4.30 8.40 13.74
N LEU A 161 -3.68 7.32 13.26
CA LEU A 161 -4.06 6.64 12.03
C LEU A 161 -4.77 5.32 12.33
N LEU A 162 -5.83 5.04 11.58
CA LEU A 162 -6.56 3.77 11.61
C LEU A 162 -6.45 3.11 10.23
N LEU A 163 -5.95 1.89 10.19
CA LEU A 163 -5.74 1.13 8.96
C LEU A 163 -6.86 0.10 8.76
N GLY A 164 -7.56 0.22 7.64
CA GLY A 164 -8.68 -0.64 7.28
C GLY A 164 -9.93 -0.39 8.11
N ASP A 165 -11.01 -1.10 7.74
CA ASP A 165 -12.31 -0.92 8.36
C ASP A 165 -12.37 -1.52 9.76
N VAL A 166 -11.65 -2.61 10.03
CA VAL A 166 -11.60 -3.24 11.37
C VAL A 166 -11.10 -2.28 12.43
N ALA A 167 -10.03 -1.52 12.16
CA ALA A 167 -9.51 -0.54 13.11
C ALA A 167 -10.50 0.60 13.33
N ARG A 168 -11.15 1.08 12.25
CA ARG A 168 -12.19 2.11 12.31
C ARG A 168 -13.40 1.66 13.15
N GLU A 169 -13.92 0.47 12.91
CA GLU A 169 -15.08 -0.07 13.62
C GLU A 169 -14.79 -0.26 15.11
N ARG A 170 -13.61 -0.78 15.45
CA ARG A 170 -13.19 -0.94 16.85
C ARG A 170 -13.06 0.40 17.58
N PHE A 171 -12.52 1.43 16.91
CA PHE A 171 -12.45 2.78 17.48
C PHE A 171 -13.86 3.33 17.76
N LEU A 172 -14.81 3.16 16.84
CA LEU A 172 -16.20 3.61 17.03
C LEU A 172 -16.96 2.84 18.11
N ALA A 173 -16.59 1.57 18.34
CA ALA A 173 -17.18 0.73 19.38
C ALA A 173 -16.53 0.89 20.76
N ALA A 174 -15.37 1.55 20.83
CA ALA A 174 -14.67 1.76 22.09
C ALA A 174 -15.45 2.78 22.95
N PRO A 175 -15.58 2.53 24.27
CA PRO A 175 -16.16 3.53 25.16
C PRO A 175 -15.27 4.79 25.16
N PRO A 176 -15.87 5.99 25.32
CA PRO A 176 -15.09 7.20 25.52
C PRO A 176 -14.18 7.02 26.75
N PRO A 177 -12.94 7.53 26.69
CA PRO A 177 -12.01 7.47 27.81
C PRO A 177 -12.51 8.22 29.05
#